data_AF-A0A9E3AQ75-F1
#
_entry.id   AF-A0A9E3AQ75-F1
#
_cell.length_a   1.000
_cell.length_b   1.000
_cell.length_c   1.000
_cell.angle_alpha   90.00
_cell.angle_beta   90.00
_cell.angle_gamma   90.00
#
_symmetry.space_group_name_H-M   'P 1'
#
loop_
_entity.id
_entity.type
_entity.pdbx_description
1 polymer ?
#
loop_
_entity_poly.entity_id
_entity_poly.type
_entity_poly.pdbx_seq_one_letter_code
_entity_poly.pdbx_strand_id
1 'polypeptide(L)'
;FARAWTQAALAQGQYPVADSAILTALSVDEDPIDEMSTRLVQAELYEAEGQKDRALHIFNALTYASEGFLAVPALLHATEIRLAQGRITPAVAADTYDSLRYRWRGDATELETIRALGQIYLSLGRYREALEALRSAGQRLPDLPEAVQLQTDLNNAFRSLFLDGMADGLQPIQALALFYDFKELTPVGADGDLMVRRLARRLVDVDLLSQAAELLKYQADNRLDGVPRAEVDTDLATIDLMNQRPEDALDAINASRSTLLPASLNAQRRSLESRAWLELGQYDHATEIIENDKGDDAQAIRAEVAWKQHDWAGAGTMFEKLLGDRWKNPAPLSNDEQAKLMRAGIAYSLAGDNGSLTRLHDHYQGFIAGSASPDALKVALSGMGSAMEMTSTDLGRVNAENDSFVGWVQAMKQRFRQANGPAGAS
;
A
#
# COMPACT_ATOMS: atom_id res chain seq x y z
N PHE A 1 20.25 -49.22 -7.74
CA PHE A 1 18.82 -49.55 -7.57
C PHE A 1 18.30 -49.26 -6.16
N ALA A 2 18.99 -49.71 -5.10
CA ALA A 2 18.56 -49.44 -3.72
C ALA A 2 18.41 -47.94 -3.38
N ARG A 3 19.34 -47.07 -3.84
CA ARG A 3 19.29 -45.61 -3.63
C ARG A 3 18.04 -44.93 -4.20
N ALA A 4 17.76 -45.13 -5.49
CA ALA A 4 16.57 -44.55 -6.14
C ALA A 4 15.26 -45.05 -5.50
N TRP A 5 15.25 -46.31 -5.03
CA TRP A 5 14.12 -46.86 -4.30
C TRP A 5 13.96 -46.26 -2.88
N THR A 6 15.08 -45.98 -2.21
CA THR A 6 15.11 -45.29 -0.92
C THR A 6 14.60 -43.86 -1.03
N GLN A 7 15.06 -43.10 -2.03
CA GLN A 7 14.56 -41.74 -2.31
C GLN A 7 13.06 -41.73 -2.65
N ALA A 8 12.59 -42.71 -3.43
CA ALA A 8 11.17 -42.85 -3.71
C ALA A 8 10.34 -43.20 -2.45
N ALA A 9 10.86 -44.07 -1.57
CA ALA A 9 10.22 -44.42 -0.30
C ALA A 9 10.18 -43.22 0.67
N LEU A 10 11.25 -42.42 0.72
CA LEU A 10 11.32 -41.17 1.47
C LEU A 10 10.27 -40.16 0.99
N ALA A 11 10.18 -39.94 -0.32
CA ALA A 11 9.17 -39.06 -0.91
C ALA A 11 7.72 -39.50 -0.60
N GLN A 12 7.50 -40.80 -0.33
CA GLN A 12 6.20 -41.37 0.04
C GLN A 12 5.98 -41.50 1.57
N GLY A 13 6.93 -41.05 2.40
CA GLY A 13 6.85 -41.16 3.87
C GLY A 13 6.97 -42.60 4.40
N GLN A 14 7.48 -43.53 3.60
CA GLN A 14 7.65 -44.94 3.98
C GLN A 14 9.00 -45.17 4.67
N TYR A 15 9.20 -44.53 5.83
CA TYR A 15 10.48 -44.53 6.55
C TYR A 15 11.04 -45.93 6.87
N PRO A 16 10.24 -46.92 7.32
CA PRO A 16 10.78 -48.26 7.59
C PRO A 16 11.30 -48.99 6.33
N VAL A 17 10.70 -48.71 5.17
CA VAL A 17 11.13 -49.28 3.88
C VAL A 17 12.45 -48.63 3.44
N ALA A 18 12.57 -47.31 3.61
CA ALA A 18 13.80 -46.58 3.34
C ALA A 18 14.95 -47.06 4.24
N ASP A 19 14.72 -47.20 5.56
CA ASP A 19 15.73 -47.67 6.52
C ASP A 19 16.23 -49.07 6.18
N SER A 20 15.33 -50.02 5.88
CA SER A 20 15.71 -51.37 5.48
C SER A 20 16.52 -51.40 4.18
N ALA A 21 16.20 -50.52 3.22
CA ALA A 21 16.94 -50.42 1.97
C ALA A 21 18.36 -49.84 2.18
N ILE A 22 18.49 -48.84 3.06
CA ILE A 22 19.78 -48.25 3.46
C ILE A 22 20.66 -49.29 4.15
N LEU A 23 20.12 -50.02 5.14
CA LEU A 23 20.86 -51.05 5.87
C LEU A 23 21.37 -52.15 4.93
N THR A 24 20.56 -52.51 3.93
CA THR A 24 20.95 -53.50 2.91
C THR A 24 22.09 -52.96 2.05
N ALA A 25 21.98 -51.71 1.56
CA ALA A 25 23.04 -51.08 0.75
C ALA A 25 24.37 -50.96 1.52
N LEU A 26 24.32 -50.54 2.79
CA LEU A 26 25.53 -50.43 3.65
C LEU A 26 26.13 -51.79 4.07
N SER A 27 25.40 -52.90 3.86
CA SER A 27 25.90 -54.26 4.18
C SER A 27 26.71 -54.89 3.07
N VAL A 28 26.67 -54.32 1.87
CA VAL A 28 27.45 -54.75 0.71
C VAL A 28 28.76 -53.96 0.70
N ASP A 29 29.88 -54.62 0.38
CA ASP A 29 31.17 -53.96 0.17
C ASP A 29 31.10 -53.13 -1.11
N GLU A 30 30.68 -51.88 -0.98
CA GLU A 30 30.53 -50.91 -2.07
C GLU A 30 31.77 -50.01 -2.19
N ASP A 31 31.94 -49.39 -3.36
CA ASP A 31 32.94 -48.33 -3.55
C ASP A 31 32.73 -47.20 -2.52
N PRO A 32 33.78 -46.57 -1.95
CA PRO A 32 33.62 -45.55 -0.90
C PRO A 32 32.67 -44.39 -1.25
N ILE A 33 32.57 -44.02 -2.54
CA ILE A 33 31.65 -42.98 -3.02
C ILE A 33 30.19 -43.45 -2.92
N ASP A 34 29.92 -44.72 -3.21
CA ASP A 34 28.60 -45.31 -3.12
C ASP A 34 28.16 -45.47 -1.65
N GLU A 35 29.08 -45.85 -0.75
CA GLU A 35 28.81 -45.84 0.68
C GLU A 35 28.43 -44.42 1.15
N MET A 36 29.24 -43.41 0.82
CA MET A 36 28.97 -42.02 1.21
C MET A 36 27.66 -41.49 0.61
N SER A 37 27.32 -41.87 -0.62
CA SER A 37 26.02 -41.54 -1.21
C SER A 37 24.86 -42.18 -0.44
N THR A 38 25.01 -43.44 -0.01
CA THR A 38 24.01 -44.12 0.82
C THR A 38 23.90 -43.46 2.20
N ARG A 39 25.01 -43.00 2.77
CA ARG A 39 25.03 -42.21 4.02
C ARG A 39 24.32 -40.87 3.88
N LEU A 40 24.41 -40.20 2.72
CA LEU A 40 23.68 -38.95 2.48
C LEU A 40 22.17 -39.18 2.59
N VAL A 41 21.65 -40.21 1.92
CA VAL A 41 20.23 -40.59 1.99
C VAL A 41 19.83 -41.04 3.40
N GLN A 42 20.74 -41.70 4.15
CA GLN A 42 20.52 -42.02 5.55
C GLN A 42 20.36 -40.77 6.43
N ALA A 43 21.15 -39.72 6.17
CA ALA A 43 21.04 -38.46 6.90
C ALA A 43 19.71 -37.75 6.58
N GLU A 44 19.29 -37.71 5.31
CA GLU A 44 17.98 -37.19 4.88
C GLU A 44 16.82 -37.93 5.55
N LEU A 45 16.91 -39.27 5.67
CA LEU A 45 15.93 -40.07 6.42
C LEU A 45 15.85 -39.65 7.89
N TYR A 46 16.99 -39.56 8.57
CA TYR A 46 17.03 -39.13 9.97
C TYR A 46 16.52 -37.72 10.16
N GLU A 47 16.77 -36.82 9.21
CA GLU A 47 16.21 -35.47 9.24
C GLU A 47 14.67 -35.51 9.11
N ALA A 48 14.14 -36.27 8.15
CA ALA A 48 12.71 -36.44 7.92
C ALA A 48 11.99 -37.06 9.13
N GLU A 49 12.65 -37.95 9.87
CA GLU A 49 12.15 -38.54 11.12
C GLU A 49 12.28 -37.60 12.34
N GLY A 50 12.87 -36.42 12.17
CA GLY A 50 13.11 -35.45 13.25
C GLY A 50 14.33 -35.78 14.13
N GLN A 51 15.13 -36.79 13.77
CA GLN A 51 16.38 -37.16 14.45
C GLN A 51 17.54 -36.23 14.06
N LYS A 52 17.34 -34.92 14.24
CA LYS A 52 18.20 -33.84 13.73
C LYS A 52 19.67 -33.95 14.15
N ASP A 53 19.96 -34.39 15.37
CA ASP A 53 21.36 -34.52 15.83
C ASP A 53 22.10 -35.68 15.13
N ARG A 54 21.39 -36.79 14.82
CA ARG A 54 21.97 -37.91 14.07
C ARG A 54 22.18 -37.54 12.61
N ALA A 55 21.19 -36.92 11.98
CA ALA A 55 21.30 -36.39 10.63
C ALA A 55 22.48 -35.43 10.51
N LEU A 56 22.56 -34.44 11.41
CA LEU A 56 23.63 -33.45 11.44
C LEU A 56 25.01 -34.08 11.61
N HIS A 57 25.16 -35.13 12.42
CA HIS A 57 26.43 -35.84 12.55
C HIS A 57 26.91 -36.40 11.21
N ILE A 58 26.01 -37.07 10.46
CA ILE A 58 26.34 -37.66 9.16
C ILE A 58 26.59 -36.56 8.12
N PHE A 59 25.73 -35.56 8.04
CA PHE A 59 25.92 -34.44 7.11
C PHE A 59 27.27 -33.72 7.35
N ASN A 60 27.65 -33.48 8.61
CA ASN A 60 28.94 -32.87 8.93
C ASN A 60 30.12 -33.68 8.37
N ALA A 61 30.08 -35.01 8.50
CA ALA A 61 31.13 -35.87 7.93
C ALA A 61 31.19 -35.75 6.41
N LEU A 62 30.04 -35.74 5.74
CA LEU A 62 29.94 -35.64 4.28
C LEU A 62 30.35 -34.27 3.72
N THR A 63 30.30 -33.20 4.52
CA THR A 63 30.78 -31.87 4.09
C THR A 63 32.27 -31.82 3.73
N TYR A 64 33.06 -32.80 4.18
CA TYR A 64 34.50 -32.92 3.89
C TYR A 64 34.80 -33.80 2.66
N ALA A 65 33.78 -34.39 2.01
CA ALA A 65 33.97 -35.17 0.80
C ALA A 65 34.55 -34.32 -0.34
N SER A 66 35.40 -34.91 -1.19
CA SER A 66 35.94 -34.23 -2.38
C SER A 66 34.87 -34.01 -3.45
N GLU A 67 33.84 -34.83 -3.44
CA GLU A 67 32.77 -34.87 -4.43
C GLU A 67 31.69 -33.84 -4.09
N GLY A 68 31.53 -32.84 -4.96
CA GLY A 68 30.56 -31.76 -4.75
C GLY A 68 29.11 -32.23 -4.60
N PHE A 69 28.72 -33.30 -5.31
CA PHE A 69 27.36 -33.86 -5.22
C PHE A 69 27.07 -34.54 -3.87
N LEU A 70 28.09 -34.79 -3.04
CA LEU A 70 27.93 -35.25 -1.65
C LEU A 70 28.07 -34.09 -0.67
N ALA A 71 29.11 -33.28 -0.85
CA ALA A 71 29.45 -32.21 0.09
C ALA A 71 28.48 -31.03 0.05
N VAL A 72 27.87 -30.72 -1.09
CA VAL A 72 26.94 -29.59 -1.24
C VAL A 72 25.59 -29.85 -0.58
N PRO A 73 24.86 -30.95 -0.89
CA PRO A 73 23.59 -31.25 -0.20
C PRO A 73 23.81 -31.43 1.31
N ALA A 74 24.90 -32.09 1.71
CA ALA A 74 25.22 -32.25 3.12
C ALA A 74 25.44 -30.89 3.83
N LEU A 75 26.12 -29.94 3.19
CA LEU A 75 26.31 -28.61 3.77
C LEU A 75 25.01 -27.81 3.83
N LEU A 76 24.13 -27.94 2.82
CA LEU A 76 22.79 -27.34 2.80
C LEU A 76 21.99 -27.79 4.04
N HIS A 77 21.74 -29.09 4.19
CA HIS A 77 20.94 -29.63 5.29
C HIS A 77 21.60 -29.45 6.65
N ALA A 78 22.93 -29.60 6.76
CA ALA A 78 23.63 -29.30 8.01
C ALA A 78 23.42 -27.84 8.46
N THR A 79 23.39 -26.90 7.52
CA THR A 79 23.13 -25.48 7.80
C THR A 79 21.68 -25.25 8.21
N GLU A 80 20.72 -25.90 7.54
CA GLU A 80 19.29 -25.82 7.89
C GLU A 80 19.03 -26.31 9.32
N ILE A 81 19.58 -27.48 9.67
CA ILE A 81 19.45 -28.04 11.02
C ILE A 81 20.07 -27.10 12.06
N ARG A 82 21.29 -26.59 11.81
CA ARG A 82 21.96 -25.67 12.74
C ARG A 82 21.16 -24.39 12.94
N LEU A 83 20.58 -23.83 11.88
CA LEU A 83 19.73 -22.65 11.95
C LEU A 83 18.46 -22.93 12.74
N ALA A 84 17.78 -24.04 12.45
CA ALA A 84 16.55 -24.45 13.16
C ALA A 84 16.78 -24.75 14.65
N GLN A 85 17.99 -25.21 15.02
CA GLN A 85 18.40 -25.42 16.41
C GLN A 85 18.94 -24.15 17.08
N GLY A 86 18.99 -23.00 16.38
CA GLY A 86 19.55 -21.75 16.90
C GLY A 86 21.06 -21.77 17.14
N ARG A 87 21.78 -22.73 16.56
CA ARG A 87 23.25 -22.87 16.68
C ARG A 87 24.01 -21.86 15.81
N ILE A 88 23.37 -21.33 14.78
CA ILE A 88 23.88 -20.26 13.92
C ILE A 88 22.81 -19.19 13.73
N THR A 89 23.23 -17.97 13.41
CA THR A 89 22.30 -16.87 13.10
C THR A 89 21.81 -16.96 11.65
N PRO A 90 20.66 -16.34 11.31
CA PRO A 90 20.21 -16.26 9.92
C PRO A 90 21.24 -15.61 8.98
N ALA A 91 22.00 -14.63 9.46
CA ALA A 91 23.07 -14.01 8.66
C ALA A 91 24.18 -15.01 8.28
N VAL A 92 24.65 -15.83 9.23
CA VAL A 92 25.67 -16.85 8.98
C VAL A 92 25.15 -17.94 8.03
N ALA A 93 23.87 -18.33 8.17
CA ALA A 93 23.23 -19.25 7.24
C ALA A 93 23.15 -18.67 5.82
N ALA A 94 22.75 -17.40 5.70
CA ALA A 94 22.69 -16.71 4.41
C ALA A 94 24.06 -16.67 3.70
N ASP A 95 25.14 -16.32 4.41
CA ASP A 95 26.49 -16.29 3.84
C ASP A 95 26.92 -17.67 3.34
N THR A 96 26.52 -18.73 4.06
CA THR A 96 26.79 -20.12 3.67
C THR A 96 26.03 -20.49 2.39
N TYR A 97 24.74 -20.17 2.29
CA TYR A 97 23.94 -20.47 1.10
C TYR A 97 24.31 -19.62 -0.10
N ASP A 98 24.66 -18.34 0.10
CA ASP A 98 25.13 -17.48 -0.99
C ASP A 98 26.46 -18.01 -1.56
N SER A 99 27.36 -18.49 -0.70
CA SER A 99 28.59 -19.17 -1.14
C SER A 99 28.29 -20.46 -1.93
N LEU A 100 27.34 -21.28 -1.46
CA LEU A 100 26.91 -22.50 -2.15
C LEU A 100 26.32 -22.20 -3.53
N ARG A 101 25.57 -21.10 -3.64
CA ARG A 101 24.98 -20.64 -4.90
C ARG A 101 26.05 -20.43 -5.97
N TYR A 102 27.24 -19.93 -5.65
CA TYR A 102 28.33 -19.80 -6.64
C TYR A 102 29.11 -21.09 -6.88
N ARG A 103 29.15 -21.99 -5.90
CA ARG A 103 29.92 -23.25 -5.97
C ARG A 103 29.21 -24.35 -6.75
N TRP A 104 27.88 -24.38 -6.73
CA TRP A 104 27.08 -25.47 -7.25
C TRP A 104 25.88 -24.96 -8.06
N ARG A 105 25.65 -25.58 -9.23
CA ARG A 105 24.64 -25.13 -10.21
C ARG A 105 24.07 -26.32 -11.00
N GLY A 106 22.81 -26.23 -11.39
CA GLY A 106 22.21 -27.05 -12.45
C GLY A 106 21.27 -28.16 -11.98
N ASP A 107 20.96 -28.26 -10.68
CA ASP A 107 20.15 -29.34 -10.13
C ASP A 107 19.18 -28.88 -9.01
N ALA A 108 18.47 -29.84 -8.42
CA ALA A 108 17.52 -29.60 -7.34
C ALA A 108 18.17 -28.95 -6.11
N THR A 109 19.40 -29.34 -5.77
CA THR A 109 20.13 -28.78 -4.62
C THR A 109 20.46 -27.30 -4.80
N GLU A 110 20.74 -26.84 -6.04
CA GLU A 110 20.82 -25.40 -6.33
C GLU A 110 19.50 -24.69 -5.98
N LEU A 111 18.37 -25.25 -6.42
CA LEU A 111 17.06 -24.64 -6.22
C LEU A 111 16.66 -24.60 -4.74
N GLU A 112 16.92 -25.67 -3.99
CA GLU A 112 16.73 -25.71 -2.54
C GLU A 112 17.60 -24.70 -1.80
N THR A 113 18.88 -24.60 -2.17
CA THR A 113 19.80 -23.60 -1.61
C THR A 113 19.27 -22.18 -1.84
N ILE A 114 18.79 -21.88 -3.04
CA ILE A 114 18.23 -20.55 -3.37
C ILE A 114 16.92 -20.31 -2.61
N ARG A 115 16.08 -21.33 -2.47
CA ARG A 115 14.84 -21.26 -1.69
C ARG A 115 15.13 -20.91 -0.22
N ALA A 116 16.06 -21.63 0.42
CA ALA A 116 16.47 -21.39 1.80
C ALA A 116 17.07 -19.99 1.98
N LEU A 117 17.93 -19.56 1.04
CA LEU A 117 18.49 -18.21 1.03
C LEU A 117 17.40 -17.12 0.91
N GLY A 118 16.44 -17.32 -0.01
CA GLY A 118 15.31 -16.41 -0.20
C GLY A 118 14.46 -16.26 1.07
N GLN A 119 14.14 -17.37 1.74
CA GLN A 119 13.41 -17.35 3.01
C GLN A 119 14.16 -16.62 4.12
N ILE A 120 15.48 -16.80 4.20
CA ILE A 120 16.31 -16.06 5.15
C ILE A 120 16.30 -14.57 4.83
N TYR A 121 16.44 -14.18 3.56
CA TYR A 121 16.36 -12.78 3.16
C TYR A 121 15.02 -12.13 3.51
N LEU A 122 13.90 -12.84 3.31
CA LEU A 122 12.59 -12.37 3.77
C LEU A 122 12.56 -12.16 5.28
N SER A 123 13.08 -13.11 6.06
CA SER A 123 13.12 -13.01 7.54
C SER A 123 13.98 -11.84 8.05
N LEU A 124 14.98 -11.43 7.26
CA LEU A 124 15.87 -10.31 7.57
C LEU A 124 15.34 -8.96 7.03
N GLY A 125 14.17 -8.93 6.38
CA GLY A 125 13.62 -7.73 5.74
C GLY A 125 14.36 -7.32 4.45
N ARG A 126 15.21 -8.21 3.91
CA ARG A 126 15.96 -8.02 2.66
C ARG A 126 15.12 -8.44 1.45
N TYR A 127 13.97 -7.78 1.28
CA TYR A 127 12.93 -8.21 0.35
C TYR A 127 13.37 -8.22 -1.11
N ARG A 128 14.16 -7.22 -1.54
CA ARG A 128 14.66 -7.14 -2.90
C ARG A 128 15.54 -8.34 -3.24
N GLU A 129 16.51 -8.63 -2.38
CA GLU A 129 17.42 -9.76 -2.57
C GLU A 129 16.68 -11.10 -2.52
N ALA A 130 15.67 -11.23 -1.66
CA ALA A 130 14.81 -12.41 -1.62
C ALA A 130 14.10 -12.65 -2.96
N LEU A 131 13.39 -11.64 -3.47
CA LEU A 131 12.64 -11.74 -4.72
C LEU A 131 13.57 -11.94 -5.93
N GLU A 132 14.73 -11.28 -5.96
CA GLU A 132 15.75 -11.46 -7.01
C GLU A 132 16.31 -12.88 -7.01
N ALA A 133 16.65 -13.42 -5.84
CA ALA A 133 17.17 -14.77 -5.70
C ALA A 133 16.16 -15.79 -6.22
N LEU A 134 14.92 -15.74 -5.73
CA LEU A 134 13.84 -16.64 -6.10
C LEU A 134 13.50 -16.55 -7.60
N ARG A 135 13.38 -15.33 -8.18
CA ARG A 135 13.10 -15.12 -9.61
C ARG A 135 14.19 -15.71 -10.51
N SER A 136 15.45 -15.50 -10.16
CA SER A 136 16.60 -15.95 -10.99
C SER A 136 16.74 -17.47 -11.08
N ALA A 137 16.23 -18.20 -10.10
CA ALA A 137 16.34 -19.65 -10.02
C ALA A 137 15.25 -20.36 -10.84
N GLY A 138 13.99 -19.95 -10.67
CA GLY A 138 12.85 -20.58 -11.35
C GLY A 138 12.93 -20.50 -12.89
N GLN A 139 13.56 -19.46 -13.43
CA GLN A 139 13.70 -19.30 -14.89
C GLN A 139 14.76 -20.21 -15.53
N ARG A 140 15.77 -20.67 -14.76
CA ARG A 140 16.92 -21.40 -15.32
C ARG A 140 16.70 -22.91 -15.40
N LEU A 141 15.91 -23.48 -14.50
CA LEU A 141 15.69 -24.92 -14.38
C LEU A 141 14.18 -25.26 -14.34
N PRO A 142 13.39 -24.88 -15.35
CA PRO A 142 11.93 -24.96 -15.30
C PRO A 142 11.37 -26.40 -15.25
N ASP A 143 12.15 -27.40 -15.66
CA ASP A 143 11.72 -28.80 -15.74
C ASP A 143 11.76 -29.53 -14.37
N LEU A 144 12.38 -28.92 -13.36
CA LEU A 144 12.50 -29.50 -12.02
C LEU A 144 11.25 -29.21 -11.16
N PRO A 145 10.74 -30.18 -10.38
CA PRO A 145 9.63 -29.95 -9.46
C PRO A 145 9.86 -28.80 -8.47
N GLU A 146 11.10 -28.61 -8.03
CA GLU A 146 11.52 -27.57 -7.08
C GLU A 146 11.38 -26.16 -7.70
N ALA A 147 11.45 -26.03 -9.03
CA ALA A 147 11.25 -24.76 -9.71
C ALA A 147 9.80 -24.25 -9.58
N VAL A 148 8.82 -25.18 -9.57
CA VAL A 148 7.40 -24.84 -9.34
C VAL A 148 7.21 -24.33 -7.90
N GLN A 149 7.88 -24.96 -6.93
CA GLN A 149 7.83 -24.52 -5.54
C GLN A 149 8.46 -23.13 -5.38
N LEU A 150 9.60 -22.88 -6.01
CA LEU A 150 10.24 -21.56 -6.02
C LEU A 150 9.36 -20.48 -6.63
N GLN A 151 8.67 -20.76 -7.73
CA GLN A 151 7.73 -19.80 -8.33
C GLN A 151 6.55 -19.53 -7.39
N THR A 152 6.07 -20.56 -6.68
CA THR A 152 5.00 -20.42 -5.68
C THR A 152 5.46 -19.56 -4.51
N ASP A 153 6.67 -19.80 -3.98
CA ASP A 153 7.28 -19.02 -2.91
C ASP A 153 7.50 -17.57 -3.32
N LEU A 154 7.97 -17.33 -4.57
CA LEU A 154 8.13 -15.99 -5.13
C LEU A 154 6.81 -15.23 -5.19
N ASN A 155 5.76 -15.86 -5.72
CA ASN A 155 4.43 -15.27 -5.80
C ASN A 155 3.86 -14.99 -4.40
N ASN A 156 4.03 -15.92 -3.45
CA ASN A 156 3.56 -15.75 -2.07
C ASN A 156 4.31 -14.63 -1.36
N ALA A 157 5.64 -14.55 -1.52
CA ALA A 157 6.44 -13.47 -0.95
C ALA A 157 6.00 -12.10 -1.48
N PHE A 158 5.78 -11.98 -2.79
CA PHE A 158 5.27 -10.74 -3.41
C PHE A 158 3.86 -10.41 -2.89
N ARG A 159 2.98 -11.42 -2.77
CA ARG A 159 1.64 -11.25 -2.19
C ARG A 159 1.70 -10.74 -0.77
N SER A 160 2.48 -11.38 0.12
CA SER A 160 2.55 -10.95 1.51
C SER A 160 3.18 -9.57 1.68
N LEU A 161 4.09 -9.20 0.80
CA LEU A 161 4.65 -7.85 0.76
C LEU A 161 3.56 -6.81 0.47
N PHE A 162 2.77 -6.97 -0.59
CA PHE A 162 1.84 -5.93 -1.05
C PHE A 162 0.38 -6.09 -0.57
N LEU A 163 -0.02 -7.24 0.00
CA LEU A 163 -1.36 -7.51 0.53
C LEU A 163 -1.41 -7.86 2.01
N ASP A 164 -0.35 -8.38 2.61
CA ASP A 164 -0.38 -8.79 4.03
C ASP A 164 0.34 -7.79 4.95
N GLY A 165 0.74 -6.62 4.42
CA GLY A 165 1.34 -5.54 5.19
C GLY A 165 2.83 -5.71 5.48
N MET A 166 3.51 -6.73 4.93
CA MET A 166 4.97 -6.85 5.11
C MET A 166 5.73 -5.68 4.47
N ALA A 167 5.15 -5.02 3.45
CA ALA A 167 5.72 -3.79 2.90
C ALA A 167 5.54 -2.59 3.82
N ASP A 168 4.70 -2.61 4.85
CA ASP A 168 4.37 -1.42 5.65
C ASP A 168 5.59 -0.86 6.39
N GLY A 169 6.60 -1.69 6.65
CA GLY A 169 7.90 -1.26 7.19
C GLY A 169 8.84 -0.59 6.18
N LEU A 170 8.57 -0.67 4.87
CA LEU A 170 9.40 -0.04 3.83
C LEU A 170 9.17 1.48 3.74
N GLN A 171 10.10 2.22 3.14
CA GLN A 171 9.77 3.57 2.69
C GLN A 171 8.86 3.48 1.45
N PRO A 172 7.83 4.34 1.28
CA PRO A 172 6.90 4.23 0.15
C PRO A 172 7.57 4.25 -1.22
N ILE A 173 8.64 5.03 -1.39
CA ILE A 173 9.45 5.06 -2.63
C ILE A 173 10.15 3.71 -2.85
N GLN A 174 10.66 3.07 -1.80
CA GLN A 174 11.29 1.75 -1.90
C GLN A 174 10.26 0.69 -2.26
N ALA A 175 9.07 0.74 -1.66
CA ALA A 175 7.97 -0.16 -2.01
C ALA A 175 7.52 0.01 -3.46
N LEU A 176 7.47 1.25 -3.96
CA LEU A 176 7.15 1.55 -5.36
C LEU A 176 8.20 0.99 -6.32
N ALA A 177 9.49 1.25 -6.07
CA ALA A 177 10.58 0.72 -6.88
C ALA A 177 10.52 -0.82 -6.91
N LEU A 178 10.36 -1.44 -5.74
CA LEU A 178 10.25 -2.88 -5.60
C LEU A 178 9.03 -3.45 -6.33
N PHE A 179 7.89 -2.76 -6.30
CA PHE A 179 6.71 -3.16 -7.07
C PHE A 179 7.00 -3.16 -8.58
N TYR A 180 7.60 -2.08 -9.10
CA TYR A 180 7.90 -1.98 -10.54
C TYR A 180 8.93 -3.01 -11.02
N ASP A 181 9.93 -3.32 -10.20
CA ASP A 181 10.96 -4.30 -10.52
C ASP A 181 10.41 -5.74 -10.64
N PHE A 182 9.24 -6.00 -10.06
CA PHE A 182 8.58 -7.30 -9.99
C PHE A 182 7.11 -7.24 -10.42
N LYS A 183 6.72 -6.24 -11.20
CA LYS A 183 5.31 -6.00 -11.57
C LYS A 183 4.68 -7.18 -12.31
N GLU A 184 5.50 -7.99 -12.98
CA GLU A 184 5.11 -9.23 -13.64
C GLU A 184 4.51 -10.28 -12.68
N LEU A 185 4.80 -10.17 -11.38
CA LEU A 185 4.25 -11.04 -10.34
C LEU A 185 2.86 -10.62 -9.85
N THR A 186 2.35 -9.47 -10.32
CA THR A 186 1.03 -8.97 -9.93
C THR A 186 -0.06 -9.94 -10.40
N PRO A 187 -0.84 -10.55 -9.47
CA PRO A 187 -1.89 -11.49 -9.85
C PRO A 187 -2.94 -10.85 -10.77
N VAL A 188 -3.55 -11.66 -11.63
CA VAL A 188 -4.70 -11.21 -12.43
C VAL A 188 -5.95 -11.17 -11.54
N GLY A 189 -6.78 -10.15 -11.71
CA GLY A 189 -8.03 -9.96 -10.97
C GLY A 189 -7.87 -9.22 -9.64
N ALA A 190 -8.85 -9.43 -8.75
CA ALA A 190 -9.11 -8.59 -7.58
C ALA A 190 -7.92 -8.41 -6.63
N ASP A 191 -7.09 -9.45 -6.46
CA ASP A 191 -5.92 -9.38 -5.57
C ASP A 191 -4.86 -8.42 -6.10
N GLY A 192 -4.47 -8.55 -7.38
CA GLY A 192 -3.54 -7.63 -8.01
C GLY A 192 -4.10 -6.22 -8.07
N ASP A 193 -5.41 -6.10 -8.26
CA ASP A 193 -6.08 -4.80 -8.27
C ASP A 193 -6.09 -4.15 -6.88
N LEU A 194 -6.17 -4.94 -5.82
CA LEU A 194 -6.03 -4.47 -4.45
C LEU A 194 -4.59 -4.06 -4.12
N MET A 195 -3.58 -4.78 -4.63
CA MET A 195 -2.16 -4.41 -4.46
C MET A 195 -1.89 -3.01 -4.99
N VAL A 196 -2.29 -2.74 -6.24
CA VAL A 196 -2.07 -1.44 -6.88
C VAL A 196 -2.78 -0.33 -6.10
N ARG A 197 -4.03 -0.56 -5.67
CA ARG A 197 -4.77 0.42 -4.87
C ARG A 197 -4.09 0.71 -3.53
N ARG A 198 -3.61 -0.31 -2.80
CA ARG A 198 -2.89 -0.10 -1.53
C ARG A 198 -1.59 0.68 -1.73
N LEU A 199 -0.85 0.36 -2.78
CA LEU A 199 0.37 1.08 -3.12
C LEU A 199 0.07 2.55 -3.45
N ALA A 200 -0.93 2.83 -4.30
CA ALA A 200 -1.33 4.19 -4.63
C ALA A 200 -1.73 5.01 -3.39
N ARG A 201 -2.53 4.43 -2.48
CA ARG A 201 -2.91 5.11 -1.23
C ARG A 201 -1.72 5.44 -0.35
N ARG A 202 -0.76 4.53 -0.24
CA ARG A 202 0.45 4.78 0.54
C ARG A 202 1.30 5.91 -0.04
N LEU A 203 1.31 6.05 -1.36
CA LEU A 203 1.97 7.18 -2.02
C LEU A 203 1.25 8.50 -1.72
N VAL A 204 -0.09 8.50 -1.66
CA VAL A 204 -0.89 9.66 -1.23
C VAL A 204 -0.52 10.08 0.20
N ASP A 205 -0.29 9.12 1.10
CA ASP A 205 0.05 9.38 2.51
C ASP A 205 1.38 10.12 2.70
N VAL A 206 2.29 10.05 1.72
CA VAL A 206 3.59 10.76 1.72
C VAL A 206 3.70 11.79 0.60
N ASP A 207 2.56 12.30 0.13
CA ASP A 207 2.47 13.39 -0.86
C ASP A 207 3.04 13.07 -2.26
N LEU A 208 3.20 11.78 -2.60
CA LEU A 208 3.60 11.31 -3.93
C LEU A 208 2.39 11.14 -4.85
N LEU A 209 1.63 12.22 -5.02
CA LEU A 209 0.33 12.23 -5.72
C LEU A 209 0.46 11.87 -7.20
N SER A 210 1.48 12.38 -7.90
CA SER A 210 1.71 12.06 -9.32
C SER A 210 1.92 10.57 -9.56
N GLN A 211 2.73 9.91 -8.73
CA GLN A 211 3.01 8.48 -8.85
C GLN A 211 1.78 7.64 -8.49
N ALA A 212 0.99 8.09 -7.51
CA ALA A 212 -0.28 7.44 -7.17
C ALA A 212 -1.28 7.50 -8.34
N ALA A 213 -1.41 8.67 -8.97
CA ALA A 213 -2.26 8.88 -10.14
C ALA A 213 -1.84 7.98 -11.32
N GLU A 214 -0.55 7.93 -11.64
CA GLU A 214 -0.02 7.06 -12.72
C GLU A 214 -0.36 5.57 -12.50
N LEU A 215 -0.25 5.08 -11.26
CA LEU A 215 -0.61 3.71 -10.91
C LEU A 215 -2.10 3.43 -11.12
N LEU A 216 -2.98 4.30 -10.62
CA LEU A 216 -4.43 4.12 -10.75
C LEU A 216 -4.88 4.25 -12.22
N LYS A 217 -4.30 5.20 -12.97
CA LYS A 217 -4.56 5.36 -14.40
C LYS A 217 -4.20 4.10 -15.18
N TYR A 218 -3.00 3.55 -14.95
CA TYR A 218 -2.58 2.31 -15.60
C TYR A 218 -3.54 1.15 -15.26
N GLN A 219 -3.97 1.05 -14.01
CA GLN A 219 -4.92 0.03 -13.58
C GLN A 219 -6.29 0.18 -14.28
N ALA A 220 -6.84 1.39 -14.30
CA ALA A 220 -8.11 1.68 -14.96
C ALA A 220 -8.08 1.40 -16.46
N ASP A 221 -6.98 1.76 -17.13
CA ASP A 221 -6.86 1.62 -18.59
C ASP A 221 -6.58 0.19 -19.05
N ASN A 222 -5.93 -0.64 -18.23
CA ASN A 222 -5.40 -1.94 -18.67
C ASN A 222 -6.02 -3.16 -17.98
N ARG A 223 -6.75 -2.97 -16.88
CA ARG A 223 -7.17 -4.11 -16.02
C ARG A 223 -8.62 -4.10 -15.60
N LEU A 224 -9.32 -2.96 -15.70
CA LEU A 224 -10.66 -2.80 -15.15
C LEU A 224 -11.66 -2.37 -16.20
N ASP A 225 -12.90 -2.81 -16.03
CA ASP A 225 -14.04 -2.40 -16.85
C ASP A 225 -15.26 -2.12 -15.98
N GLY A 226 -16.23 -1.39 -16.53
CA GLY A 226 -17.52 -1.13 -15.87
C GLY A 226 -17.41 -0.38 -14.54
N VAL A 227 -18.14 -0.86 -13.52
CA VAL A 227 -18.20 -0.19 -12.20
C VAL A 227 -16.84 -0.18 -11.48
N PRO A 228 -16.07 -1.28 -11.41
CA PRO A 228 -14.72 -1.25 -10.82
C PRO A 228 -13.79 -0.21 -11.45
N ARG A 229 -13.84 -0.05 -12.78
CA ARG A 229 -13.07 1.00 -13.47
C ARG A 229 -13.53 2.39 -13.03
N ALA A 230 -14.84 2.64 -12.99
CA ALA A 230 -15.37 3.92 -12.54
C ALA A 230 -15.01 4.25 -11.09
N GLU A 231 -14.97 3.27 -10.18
CA GLU A 231 -14.48 3.48 -8.81
C GLU A 231 -13.03 3.94 -8.80
N VAL A 232 -12.14 3.25 -9.53
CA VAL A 232 -10.72 3.60 -9.61
C VAL A 232 -10.49 4.95 -10.29
N ASP A 233 -11.21 5.25 -11.37
CA ASP A 233 -11.14 6.57 -12.02
C ASP A 233 -11.67 7.69 -11.13
N THR A 234 -12.58 7.39 -10.20
CA THR A 234 -13.05 8.38 -9.20
C THR A 234 -11.98 8.67 -8.16
N ASP A 235 -11.26 7.64 -7.71
CA ASP A 235 -10.09 7.79 -6.83
C ASP A 235 -8.96 8.54 -7.54
N LEU A 236 -8.69 8.21 -8.82
CA LEU A 236 -7.76 8.91 -9.69
C LEU A 236 -8.10 10.40 -9.80
N ALA A 237 -9.34 10.74 -10.16
CA ALA A 237 -9.80 12.12 -10.25
C ALA A 237 -9.66 12.88 -8.92
N THR A 238 -9.88 12.19 -7.79
CA THR A 238 -9.66 12.78 -6.46
C THR A 238 -8.18 13.11 -6.25
N ILE A 239 -7.27 12.21 -6.61
CA ILE A 239 -5.81 12.43 -6.50
C ILE A 239 -5.35 13.53 -7.45
N ASP A 240 -5.84 13.55 -8.69
CA ASP A 240 -5.49 14.57 -9.68
C ASP A 240 -5.95 15.96 -9.23
N LEU A 241 -7.15 16.08 -8.66
CA LEU A 241 -7.60 17.32 -8.02
C LEU A 241 -6.65 17.72 -6.90
N MET A 242 -6.35 16.82 -5.95
CA MET A 242 -5.40 17.11 -4.86
C MET A 242 -4.02 17.54 -5.37
N ASN A 243 -3.63 17.10 -6.57
CA ASN A 243 -2.39 17.44 -7.26
C ASN A 243 -2.48 18.70 -8.14
N GLN A 244 -3.56 19.48 -8.03
CA GLN A 244 -3.84 20.68 -8.83
C GLN A 244 -3.92 20.41 -10.35
N ARG A 245 -4.46 19.25 -10.73
CA ARG A 245 -4.67 18.84 -12.13
C ARG A 245 -6.16 18.61 -12.42
N PRO A 246 -6.98 19.68 -12.45
CA PRO A 246 -8.42 19.55 -12.65
C PRO A 246 -8.79 19.03 -14.04
N GLU A 247 -7.99 19.29 -15.08
CA GLU A 247 -8.23 18.74 -16.43
C GLU A 247 -8.07 17.21 -16.44
N ASP A 248 -6.98 16.68 -15.87
CA ASP A 248 -6.76 15.23 -15.74
C ASP A 248 -7.87 14.57 -14.92
N ALA A 249 -8.37 15.23 -13.88
CA ALA A 249 -9.49 14.74 -13.09
C ALA A 249 -10.79 14.64 -13.91
N LEU A 250 -11.08 15.63 -14.75
CA LEU A 250 -12.22 15.57 -15.67
C LEU A 250 -12.05 14.44 -16.69
N ASP A 251 -10.86 14.26 -17.23
CA ASP A 251 -10.55 13.17 -18.16
C ASP A 251 -10.79 11.80 -17.53
N ALA A 252 -10.33 11.58 -16.30
CA ALA A 252 -10.59 10.35 -15.55
C ALA A 252 -12.10 10.10 -15.34
N ILE A 253 -12.85 11.12 -14.92
CA ILE A 253 -14.31 11.02 -14.77
C ILE A 253 -15.01 10.76 -16.12
N ASN A 254 -14.49 11.32 -17.21
CA ASN A 254 -15.07 11.13 -18.55
C ASN A 254 -14.78 9.74 -19.12
N ALA A 255 -13.59 9.20 -18.87
CA ALA A 255 -13.13 7.91 -19.40
C ALA A 255 -13.98 6.70 -18.95
N SER A 256 -14.66 6.80 -17.80
CA SER A 256 -15.51 5.75 -17.23
C SER A 256 -16.96 6.15 -17.00
N ARG A 257 -17.49 7.10 -17.80
CA ARG A 257 -18.91 7.44 -17.77
C ARG A 257 -19.79 6.22 -18.10
N SER A 258 -20.80 5.99 -17.27
CA SER A 258 -21.76 4.91 -17.48
C SER A 258 -23.10 5.25 -16.82
N THR A 259 -24.20 4.82 -17.45
CA THR A 259 -25.56 4.95 -16.91
C THR A 259 -25.89 3.90 -15.85
N LEU A 260 -25.04 2.89 -15.69
CA LEU A 260 -25.23 1.77 -14.76
C LEU A 260 -24.54 1.99 -13.40
N LEU A 261 -23.92 3.15 -13.19
CA LEU A 261 -23.18 3.43 -11.96
C LEU A 261 -24.14 3.57 -10.76
N PRO A 262 -23.74 3.07 -9.57
CA PRO A 262 -24.48 3.30 -8.34
C PRO A 262 -24.72 4.79 -8.07
N ALA A 263 -25.89 5.13 -7.51
CA ALA A 263 -26.28 6.52 -7.28
C ALA A 263 -25.30 7.28 -6.38
N SER A 264 -24.73 6.62 -5.36
CA SER A 264 -23.72 7.20 -4.48
C SER A 264 -22.41 7.53 -5.22
N LEU A 265 -21.94 6.61 -6.08
CA LEU A 265 -20.75 6.83 -6.89
C LEU A 265 -20.97 7.99 -7.88
N ASN A 266 -22.13 8.03 -8.53
CA ASN A 266 -22.49 9.14 -9.42
C ASN A 266 -22.55 10.49 -8.68
N ALA A 267 -23.08 10.53 -7.45
CA ALA A 267 -23.09 11.74 -6.64
C ALA A 267 -21.66 12.22 -6.31
N GLN A 268 -20.78 11.30 -5.90
CA GLN A 268 -19.36 11.62 -5.67
C GLN A 268 -18.70 12.15 -6.95
N ARG A 269 -18.91 11.49 -8.09
CA ARG A 269 -18.32 11.91 -9.38
C ARG A 269 -18.81 13.29 -9.81
N ARG A 270 -20.10 13.61 -9.66
CA ARG A 270 -20.63 14.96 -9.94
C ARG A 270 -19.99 16.03 -9.06
N SER A 271 -19.78 15.74 -7.77
CA SER A 271 -19.10 16.67 -6.87
C SER A 271 -17.64 16.91 -7.30
N LEU A 272 -16.92 15.87 -7.72
CA LEU A 272 -15.54 16.00 -8.22
C LEU A 272 -15.49 16.77 -9.54
N GLU A 273 -16.38 16.46 -10.48
CA GLU A 273 -16.50 17.17 -11.77
C GLU A 273 -16.80 18.67 -11.56
N SER A 274 -17.76 18.98 -10.69
CA SER A 274 -18.10 20.35 -10.31
C SER A 274 -16.92 21.09 -9.65
N ARG A 275 -16.17 20.42 -8.77
CA ARG A 275 -14.94 20.97 -8.17
C ARG A 275 -13.86 21.21 -9.22
N ALA A 276 -13.68 20.31 -10.17
CA ALA A 276 -12.71 20.50 -11.24
C ALA A 276 -13.04 21.73 -12.11
N TRP A 277 -14.30 21.92 -12.46
CA TRP A 277 -14.75 23.12 -13.17
C TRP A 277 -14.57 24.41 -12.35
N LEU A 278 -14.82 24.35 -11.04
CA LEU A 278 -14.55 25.45 -10.11
C LEU A 278 -13.06 25.85 -10.13
N GLU A 279 -12.15 24.88 -10.04
CA GLU A 279 -10.70 25.13 -10.07
C GLU A 279 -10.23 25.68 -11.43
N LEU A 280 -10.92 25.32 -12.52
CA LEU A 280 -10.69 25.88 -13.86
C LEU A 280 -11.32 27.28 -14.05
N GLY A 281 -12.01 27.82 -13.04
CA GLY A 281 -12.70 29.10 -13.11
C GLY A 281 -13.99 29.08 -13.95
N GLN A 282 -14.48 27.90 -14.34
CA GLN A 282 -15.71 27.70 -15.11
C GLN A 282 -16.91 27.57 -14.15
N TYR A 283 -17.22 28.65 -13.45
CA TYR A 283 -18.22 28.67 -12.38
C TYR A 283 -19.64 28.28 -12.82
N ASP A 284 -20.05 28.69 -14.03
CA ASP A 284 -21.37 28.34 -14.57
C ASP A 284 -21.50 26.82 -14.76
N HIS A 285 -20.48 26.19 -15.34
CA HIS A 285 -20.43 24.73 -15.50
C HIS A 285 -20.39 24.02 -14.14
N ALA A 286 -19.58 24.54 -13.21
CA ALA A 286 -19.49 23.98 -11.87
C ALA A 286 -20.87 23.94 -11.18
N THR A 287 -21.65 25.00 -11.28
CA THR A 287 -23.00 25.06 -10.68
C THR A 287 -24.05 24.25 -11.43
N GLU A 288 -23.98 24.17 -12.76
CA GLU A 288 -24.88 23.38 -13.59
C GLU A 288 -24.83 21.88 -13.22
N ILE A 289 -23.63 21.33 -13.08
CA ILE A 289 -23.42 19.90 -12.75
C ILE A 289 -24.10 19.49 -11.44
N ILE A 290 -24.20 20.41 -10.48
CA ILE A 290 -24.76 20.16 -9.15
C ILE A 290 -26.11 20.84 -8.93
N GLU A 291 -26.77 21.39 -9.96
CA GLU A 291 -27.98 22.22 -9.82
C GLU A 291 -29.03 21.58 -8.90
N ASN A 292 -29.32 20.30 -9.13
CA ASN A 292 -30.31 19.52 -8.39
C ASN A 292 -29.76 18.78 -7.16
N ASP A 293 -28.46 18.87 -6.90
CA ASP A 293 -27.81 18.17 -5.80
C ASP A 293 -27.88 18.96 -4.49
N LYS A 294 -28.54 18.38 -3.49
CA LYS A 294 -28.76 18.99 -2.17
C LYS A 294 -27.77 18.50 -1.11
N GLY A 295 -26.81 17.65 -1.47
CA GLY A 295 -25.80 17.17 -0.55
C GLY A 295 -24.86 18.26 -0.06
N ASP A 296 -24.21 18.02 1.07
CA ASP A 296 -23.32 18.99 1.74
C ASP A 296 -22.16 19.40 0.84
N ASP A 297 -21.57 18.47 0.07
CA ASP A 297 -20.50 18.76 -0.88
C ASP A 297 -20.96 19.74 -1.98
N ALA A 298 -22.17 19.55 -2.51
CA ALA A 298 -22.74 20.44 -3.50
C ALA A 298 -23.08 21.82 -2.91
N GLN A 299 -23.47 21.90 -1.64
CA GLN A 299 -23.66 23.19 -0.96
C GLN A 299 -22.32 23.89 -0.72
N ALA A 300 -21.27 23.15 -0.35
CA ALA A 300 -19.91 23.66 -0.20
C ALA A 300 -19.39 24.25 -1.51
N ILE A 301 -19.55 23.53 -2.63
CA ILE A 301 -19.12 24.03 -3.95
C ILE A 301 -19.90 25.29 -4.35
N ARG A 302 -21.22 25.36 -4.11
CA ARG A 302 -21.99 26.60 -4.37
C ARG A 302 -21.49 27.78 -3.55
N ALA A 303 -21.18 27.57 -2.27
CA ALA A 303 -20.61 28.60 -1.41
C ALA A 303 -19.24 29.08 -1.92
N GLU A 304 -18.41 28.14 -2.42
CA GLU A 304 -17.11 28.44 -3.04
C GLU A 304 -17.26 29.22 -4.34
N VAL A 305 -18.20 28.85 -5.21
CA VAL A 305 -18.50 29.59 -6.44
C VAL A 305 -18.92 31.02 -6.11
N ALA A 306 -19.88 31.21 -5.20
CA ALA A 306 -20.33 32.55 -4.78
C ALA A 306 -19.16 33.38 -4.23
N TRP A 307 -18.29 32.76 -3.44
CA TRP A 307 -17.08 33.40 -2.93
C TRP A 307 -16.12 33.84 -4.05
N LYS A 308 -15.82 32.96 -5.02
CA LYS A 308 -14.93 33.27 -6.15
C LYS A 308 -15.53 34.31 -7.10
N GLN A 309 -16.86 34.36 -7.23
CA GLN A 309 -17.58 35.37 -7.99
C GLN A 309 -17.77 36.70 -7.23
N HIS A 310 -17.25 36.80 -6.00
CA HIS A 310 -17.36 37.99 -5.14
C HIS A 310 -18.82 38.32 -4.74
N ASP A 311 -19.73 37.34 -4.80
CA ASP A 311 -21.06 37.44 -4.21
C ASP A 311 -20.96 37.22 -2.69
N TRP A 312 -20.49 38.24 -1.99
CA TRP A 312 -20.25 38.17 -0.55
C TRP A 312 -21.53 37.93 0.26
N ALA A 313 -22.65 38.50 -0.15
CA ALA A 313 -23.93 38.32 0.54
C ALA A 313 -24.42 36.87 0.43
N GLY A 314 -24.37 36.30 -0.78
CA GLY A 314 -24.70 34.90 -1.03
C GLY A 314 -23.73 33.94 -0.32
N ALA A 315 -22.43 34.15 -0.49
CA ALA A 315 -21.39 33.31 0.09
C ALA A 315 -21.49 33.23 1.63
N GLY A 316 -21.68 34.38 2.31
CA GLY A 316 -21.85 34.42 3.77
C GLY A 316 -23.02 33.56 4.24
N THR A 317 -24.16 33.70 3.57
CA THR A 317 -25.38 32.92 3.86
C THR A 317 -25.19 31.43 3.60
N MET A 318 -24.48 31.05 2.53
CA MET A 318 -24.22 29.64 2.23
C MET A 318 -23.25 29.01 3.23
N PHE A 319 -22.18 29.72 3.62
CA PHE A 319 -21.24 29.23 4.64
C PHE A 319 -21.88 29.15 6.04
N GLU A 320 -22.70 30.12 6.44
CA GLU A 320 -23.45 30.04 7.71
C GLU A 320 -24.43 28.85 7.68
N LYS A 321 -25.11 28.61 6.55
CA LYS A 321 -26.01 27.46 6.39
C LYS A 321 -25.27 26.12 6.48
N LEU A 322 -24.05 26.01 5.94
CA LEU A 322 -23.22 24.81 6.05
C LEU A 322 -22.79 24.51 7.50
N LEU A 323 -22.71 25.54 8.34
CA LEU A 323 -22.50 25.37 9.79
C LEU A 323 -23.79 24.99 10.50
N GLY A 324 -24.94 25.46 10.03
CA GLY A 324 -26.26 25.15 10.56
C GLY A 324 -26.34 25.37 12.07
N ASP A 325 -26.73 24.32 12.80
CA ASP A 325 -26.91 24.33 14.25
C ASP A 325 -25.62 23.97 15.04
N ARG A 326 -24.45 23.99 14.41
CA ARG A 326 -23.19 23.55 15.02
C ARG A 326 -22.85 24.28 16.33
N TRP A 327 -23.21 25.56 16.43
CA TRP A 327 -23.03 26.38 17.63
C TRP A 327 -23.73 25.83 18.89
N LYS A 328 -24.75 24.98 18.74
CA LYS A 328 -25.46 24.36 19.88
C LYS A 328 -24.65 23.24 20.55
N ASN A 329 -23.66 22.67 19.86
CA ASN A 329 -22.83 21.60 20.39
C ASN A 329 -21.54 22.18 21.01
N PRO A 330 -21.27 21.95 22.32
CA PRO A 330 -20.11 22.52 22.99
C PRO A 330 -18.76 21.91 22.58
N ALA A 331 -18.73 20.85 21.79
CA ALA A 331 -17.48 20.26 21.30
C ALA A 331 -16.64 21.29 20.50
N PRO A 332 -15.30 21.23 20.52
CA PRO A 332 -14.45 22.11 19.72
C PRO A 332 -14.78 22.04 18.23
N LEU A 333 -14.72 23.18 17.53
CA LEU A 333 -14.94 23.23 16.08
C LEU A 333 -13.83 22.48 15.34
N SER A 334 -14.19 21.70 14.32
CA SER A 334 -13.21 21.11 13.41
C SER A 334 -12.51 22.19 12.58
N ASN A 335 -11.37 21.89 11.97
CA ASN A 335 -10.67 22.85 11.11
C ASN A 335 -11.53 23.31 9.93
N ASP A 336 -12.34 22.41 9.37
CA ASP A 336 -13.30 22.73 8.30
C ASP A 336 -14.43 23.65 8.78
N GLU A 337 -14.97 23.40 9.97
CA GLU A 337 -16.00 24.27 10.59
C GLU A 337 -15.43 25.66 10.90
N GLN A 338 -14.20 25.74 11.41
CA GLN A 338 -13.50 27.01 11.64
C GLN A 338 -13.28 27.77 10.33
N ALA A 339 -12.89 27.08 9.25
CA ALA A 339 -12.70 27.68 7.94
C ALA A 339 -14.00 28.27 7.36
N LYS A 340 -15.10 27.50 7.44
CA LYS A 340 -16.44 27.94 7.04
C LYS A 340 -16.90 29.15 7.86
N LEU A 341 -16.70 29.12 9.17
CA LEU A 341 -17.06 30.23 10.08
C LEU A 341 -16.30 31.51 9.74
N MET A 342 -15.00 31.39 9.51
CA MET A 342 -14.17 32.53 9.12
C MET A 342 -14.63 33.11 7.77
N ARG A 343 -14.91 32.26 6.77
CA ARG A 343 -15.43 32.70 5.47
C ARG A 343 -16.80 33.36 5.59
N ALA A 344 -17.71 32.82 6.40
CA ALA A 344 -19.00 33.44 6.65
C ALA A 344 -18.85 34.85 7.25
N GLY A 345 -18.01 35.01 8.27
CA GLY A 345 -17.74 36.31 8.91
C GLY A 345 -17.13 37.33 7.96
N ILE A 346 -16.09 36.94 7.21
CA ILE A 346 -15.46 37.80 6.21
C ILE A 346 -16.46 38.19 5.12
N ALA A 347 -17.24 37.24 4.61
CA ALA A 347 -18.25 37.50 3.58
C ALA A 347 -19.32 38.49 4.07
N TYR A 348 -19.86 38.32 5.28
CA TYR A 348 -20.82 39.26 5.84
C TYR A 348 -20.21 40.64 6.08
N SER A 349 -18.97 40.70 6.54
CA SER A 349 -18.26 41.97 6.68
C SER A 349 -18.07 42.67 5.33
N LEU A 350 -17.69 41.95 4.27
CA LEU A 350 -17.51 42.50 2.92
C LEU A 350 -18.84 42.91 2.28
N ALA A 351 -19.93 42.21 2.60
CA ALA A 351 -21.28 42.55 2.19
C ALA A 351 -21.89 43.73 2.97
N GLY A 352 -21.26 44.16 4.07
CA GLY A 352 -21.81 45.18 4.98
C GLY A 352 -23.01 44.70 5.81
N ASP A 353 -23.23 43.40 5.93
CA ASP A 353 -24.33 42.81 6.70
C ASP A 353 -23.95 42.65 8.18
N ASN A 354 -23.96 43.79 8.89
CA ASN A 354 -23.63 43.84 10.32
C ASN A 354 -24.61 43.02 11.18
N GLY A 355 -25.85 42.82 10.71
CA GLY A 355 -26.87 42.06 11.44
C GLY A 355 -26.53 40.57 11.48
N SER A 356 -26.25 39.98 10.30
CA SER A 356 -25.81 38.59 10.22
C SER A 356 -24.45 38.38 10.88
N LEU A 357 -23.53 39.34 10.75
CA LEU A 357 -22.24 39.26 11.42
C LEU A 357 -22.37 39.25 12.96
N THR A 358 -23.21 40.11 13.52
CA THR A 358 -23.48 40.14 14.97
C THR A 358 -24.08 38.82 15.44
N ARG A 359 -25.07 38.27 14.71
CA ARG A 359 -25.64 36.95 15.00
C ARG A 359 -24.58 35.85 14.99
N LEU A 360 -23.73 35.84 13.96
CA LEU A 360 -22.67 34.86 13.81
C LEU A 360 -21.65 34.95 14.96
N HIS A 361 -21.27 36.17 15.34
CA HIS A 361 -20.43 36.43 16.51
C HIS A 361 -21.07 35.89 17.79
N ASP A 362 -22.33 36.23 18.06
CA ASP A 362 -23.02 35.84 19.29
C ASP A 362 -23.11 34.33 19.45
N HIS A 363 -23.39 33.60 18.37
CA HIS A 363 -23.45 32.13 18.35
C HIS A 363 -22.08 31.47 18.56
N TYR A 364 -21.01 32.02 17.98
CA TYR A 364 -19.73 31.32 17.88
C TYR A 364 -18.59 31.87 18.76
N GLN A 365 -18.78 32.99 19.46
CA GLN A 365 -17.76 33.61 20.31
C GLN A 365 -17.14 32.65 21.33
N GLY A 366 -17.92 31.71 21.87
CA GLY A 366 -17.45 30.72 22.85
C GLY A 366 -16.43 29.72 22.29
N PHE A 367 -16.37 29.53 20.97
CA PHE A 367 -15.45 28.59 20.32
C PHE A 367 -14.12 29.23 19.93
N ILE A 368 -14.02 30.57 19.93
CA ILE A 368 -12.86 31.30 19.42
C ILE A 368 -11.57 30.91 20.16
N ALA A 369 -11.62 30.84 21.50
CA ALA A 369 -10.43 30.60 22.32
C ALA A 369 -9.83 29.19 22.13
N GLY A 370 -10.65 28.21 21.73
CA GLY A 370 -10.22 26.83 21.48
C GLY A 370 -9.96 26.51 20.01
N SER A 371 -9.96 27.53 19.13
CA SER A 371 -9.76 27.35 17.69
C SER A 371 -8.27 27.27 17.33
N ALA A 372 -7.96 26.76 16.14
CA ALA A 372 -6.59 26.71 15.62
C ALA A 372 -6.04 28.12 15.34
N SER A 373 -6.92 29.07 15.00
CA SER A 373 -6.56 30.46 14.68
C SER A 373 -7.47 31.46 15.40
N PRO A 374 -7.33 31.66 16.73
CA PRO A 374 -8.23 32.49 17.53
C PRO A 374 -8.28 33.94 17.06
N ASP A 375 -7.15 34.54 16.70
CA ASP A 375 -7.10 35.95 16.33
C ASP A 375 -7.71 36.22 14.95
N ALA A 376 -7.48 35.31 13.99
CA ALA A 376 -8.11 35.39 12.67
C ALA A 376 -9.65 35.28 12.77
N LEU A 377 -10.15 34.38 13.60
CA LEU A 377 -11.59 34.25 13.85
C LEU A 377 -12.19 35.46 14.57
N LYS A 378 -11.47 36.04 15.55
CA LYS A 378 -11.93 37.29 16.19
C LYS A 378 -12.13 38.39 15.16
N VAL A 379 -11.12 38.61 14.31
CA VAL A 379 -11.17 39.64 13.25
C VAL A 379 -12.31 39.37 12.28
N ALA A 380 -12.45 38.13 11.81
CA ALA A 380 -13.50 37.75 10.87
C ALA A 380 -14.91 37.99 11.44
N LEU A 381 -15.09 37.82 12.75
CA LEU A 381 -16.37 37.98 13.43
C LEU A 381 -16.64 39.39 13.97
N SER A 382 -15.62 40.25 14.12
CA SER A 382 -15.78 41.64 14.58
C SER A 382 -16.05 42.64 13.45
N GLY A 383 -15.78 42.26 12.20
CA GLY A 383 -16.06 43.05 11.01
C GLY A 383 -15.08 44.20 10.76
N MET A 384 -15.08 44.70 9.52
CA MET A 384 -14.09 45.65 8.99
C MET A 384 -14.02 47.01 9.70
N GLY A 385 -15.00 47.36 10.56
CA GLY A 385 -14.88 48.52 11.46
C GLY A 385 -13.67 48.43 12.40
N SER A 386 -13.18 47.20 12.65
CA SER A 386 -11.94 46.89 13.37
C SER A 386 -10.77 46.49 12.46
N ALA A 387 -11.04 46.15 11.19
CA ALA A 387 -10.01 45.74 10.21
C ALA A 387 -9.29 46.92 9.52
N MET A 388 -9.66 48.17 9.81
CA MET A 388 -8.89 49.35 9.37
C MET A 388 -7.46 49.40 9.92
N GLU A 389 -7.12 48.54 10.90
CA GLU A 389 -5.76 48.33 11.40
C GLU A 389 -4.97 47.21 10.67
N MET A 390 -5.60 46.42 9.79
CA MET A 390 -4.93 45.35 9.05
C MET A 390 -4.45 45.79 7.67
N THR A 391 -3.26 45.35 7.29
CA THR A 391 -2.73 45.61 5.95
C THR A 391 -3.39 44.68 4.92
N SER A 392 -3.44 45.10 3.65
CA SER A 392 -3.92 44.23 2.54
C SER A 392 -3.17 42.90 2.46
N THR A 393 -1.94 42.85 2.97
CA THR A 393 -1.11 41.66 3.09
C THR A 393 -1.63 40.68 4.15
N ASP A 394 -2.11 41.17 5.29
CA ASP A 394 -2.69 40.32 6.34
C ASP A 394 -3.99 39.66 5.88
N LEU A 395 -4.81 40.41 5.12
CA LEU A 395 -6.05 39.92 4.53
C LEU A 395 -5.78 38.87 3.43
N GLY A 396 -4.78 39.10 2.57
CA GLY A 396 -4.34 38.13 1.57
C GLY A 396 -3.80 36.84 2.19
N ARG A 397 -3.08 36.93 3.31
CA ARG A 397 -2.55 35.77 4.05
C ARG A 397 -3.66 34.94 4.69
N VAL A 398 -4.62 35.58 5.35
CA VAL A 398 -5.81 34.91 5.91
C VAL A 398 -6.65 34.24 4.81
N ASN A 399 -6.71 34.84 3.62
CA ASN A 399 -7.44 34.28 2.49
C ASN A 399 -6.73 33.04 1.88
N ALA A 400 -5.40 33.07 1.80
CA ALA A 400 -4.59 31.95 1.31
C ALA A 400 -4.48 30.79 2.32
N GLU A 401 -4.35 31.11 3.61
CA GLU A 401 -4.31 30.11 4.70
C GLU A 401 -5.66 29.41 4.91
N ASN A 402 -6.75 29.99 4.42
CA ASN A 402 -8.11 29.49 4.60
C ASN A 402 -8.79 29.09 3.29
N ASP A 403 -7.99 28.59 2.34
CA ASP A 403 -8.53 28.01 1.13
C ASP A 403 -9.34 26.75 1.46
N SER A 404 -10.63 26.75 1.13
CA SER A 404 -11.53 25.61 1.36
C SER A 404 -11.07 24.39 0.57
N PHE A 405 -10.36 24.63 -0.55
CA PHE A 405 -9.67 23.59 -1.28
C PHE A 405 -8.60 22.87 -0.44
N VAL A 406 -7.79 23.60 0.35
CA VAL A 406 -6.79 23.00 1.24
C VAL A 406 -7.46 22.13 2.30
N GLY A 407 -8.56 22.60 2.91
CA GLY A 407 -9.35 21.82 3.85
C GLY A 407 -9.90 20.53 3.22
N TRP A 408 -10.44 20.63 2.01
CA TRP A 408 -10.90 19.47 1.24
C TRP A 408 -9.76 18.47 0.94
N VAL A 409 -8.58 18.94 0.50
CA VAL A 409 -7.41 18.09 0.26
C VAL A 409 -7.01 17.31 1.52
N GLN A 410 -7.00 17.97 2.68
CA GLN A 410 -6.67 17.30 3.96
C GLN A 410 -7.72 16.24 4.33
N ALA A 411 -9.00 16.54 4.13
CA ALA A 411 -10.07 15.57 4.35
C ALA A 411 -9.95 14.35 3.41
N MET A 412 -9.62 14.57 2.13
CA MET A 412 -9.42 13.47 1.18
C MET A 412 -8.19 12.63 1.53
N LYS A 413 -7.07 13.24 1.91
CA LYS A 413 -5.89 12.51 2.44
C LYS A 413 -6.25 11.67 3.66
N GLN A 414 -7.07 12.20 4.57
CA GLN A 414 -7.52 11.44 5.73
C GLN A 414 -8.43 10.27 5.34
N ARG A 415 -9.32 10.45 4.36
CA ARG A 415 -10.16 9.36 3.82
C ARG A 415 -9.31 8.25 3.21
N PHE A 416 -8.29 8.58 2.41
CA PHE A 416 -7.36 7.59 1.86
C PHE A 416 -6.59 6.83 2.96
N ARG A 417 -6.14 7.54 4.01
CA ARG A 417 -5.51 6.90 5.19
C ARG A 417 -6.45 5.95 5.93
N GLN A 418 -7.70 6.33 6.16
CA GLN A 418 -8.67 5.49 6.88
C GLN A 418 -9.04 4.24 6.07
N ALA A 419 -9.06 4.34 4.75
CA ALA A 419 -9.22 3.19 3.86
C ALA A 419 -8.00 2.22 3.87
N ASN A 420 -6.87 2.61 4.47
CA ASN A 420 -5.68 1.76 4.67
C ASN A 420 -5.71 0.97 5.98
N GLY A 421 -6.63 1.24 6.91
CA GLY A 421 -6.76 0.47 8.15
C GLY A 421 -7.11 -1.01 7.87
N PRO A 422 -6.67 -1.96 8.71
CA PRO A 422 -7.08 -3.36 8.57
C PRO A 422 -8.61 -3.42 8.56
N ALA A 423 -9.18 -4.08 7.55
CA ALA A 423 -10.61 -4.34 7.46
C ALA A 423 -11.03 -5.25 8.64
N GLY A 424 -11.31 -4.65 9.80
CA GLY A 424 -11.51 -5.40 11.04
C GLY A 424 -11.33 -4.55 12.29
N ALA A 425 -12.07 -3.43 12.39
CA ALA A 425 -12.40 -2.79 13.67
C ALA A 425 -13.67 -1.96 13.48
N SER A 426 -14.81 -2.64 13.49
CA SER A 426 -16.14 -2.05 13.69
C SER A 426 -16.88 -2.95 14.66
#